data_AF-A0A927WK26-F1
#
_entry.id   AF-A0A927WK26-F1
#
_cell.length_a   1.000
_cell.length_b   1.000
_cell.length_c   1.000
_cell.angle_alpha   90.00
_cell.angle_beta   90.00
_cell.angle_gamma   90.00
#
_symmetry.space_group_name_H-M   'P 1'
#
loop_
_entity.id
_entity.type
_entity.pdbx_description
1 polymer ?
#
loop_
_entity_poly.entity_id
_entity_poly.type
_entity_poly.pdbx_seq_one_letter_code
_entity_poly.pdbx_strand_id
1 'polypeptide(L)'
;MNYQKYSKGYFMPPEMDLEWAKKDAPDKAPVWCSVDMRDGNQALIIPMNLDEKLEFYKMLLKVGFKEIEVGFPAASETEYEFLRRLVEDDLIPDDVTIQVLTQAREHIIRKTFEALKGVKNAVVHVYNSTSVAQREQVFRKSKEEIKEIAVEGAKLLKKLTEEAGENYRFEYSPESFTGTEPEYALEVCNAVLDVWQPTADRKAIINLPVTVEMSMPHVYAMQVAYMNKHLKYRENVVLSLHPHNDRGCGVADTEMGLLAGADRVEGTLFGNGERTGNVDIVTVAMNMFALGVDPGLNLEDMPVLVDTYERLTRMQVGYRQPYAGKLVFAAFSGSHQDAIAKGMKWKEEKNPDKWTLPYLYIDPQDVGREYDGDVIRINSQSGKGGVGFIMEQKYGIDMPKKMREDFG
;
A
#
# COMPACT_ATOMS: atom_id res chain seq x y z
N MET A 1 26.88 -4.98 20.02
CA MET A 1 25.66 -5.79 19.79
C MET A 1 26.09 -7.23 19.49
N ASN A 2 25.42 -8.24 20.04
CA ASN A 2 25.73 -9.65 19.71
C ASN A 2 24.94 -10.06 18.46
N TYR A 3 25.58 -10.05 17.29
CA TYR A 3 24.92 -10.40 16.02
C TYR A 3 24.71 -11.91 15.85
N GLN A 4 25.40 -12.75 16.61
CA GLN A 4 25.36 -14.22 16.46
C GLN A 4 24.05 -14.86 16.94
N LYS A 5 23.18 -14.11 17.65
CA LYS A 5 21.85 -14.58 18.04
C LYS A 5 20.81 -14.52 16.91
N TYR A 6 21.18 -14.01 15.73
CA TYR A 6 20.30 -13.86 14.58
C TYR A 6 20.72 -14.81 13.45
N SER A 7 19.73 -15.34 12.74
CA SER A 7 19.90 -16.17 11.55
C SER A 7 18.86 -15.76 10.49
N LYS A 8 19.01 -16.27 9.27
CA LYS A 8 17.98 -16.13 8.25
C LYS A 8 16.72 -16.87 8.72
N GLY A 9 15.60 -16.16 8.78
CA GLY A 9 14.29 -16.74 9.14
C GLY A 9 13.32 -16.87 7.95
N TYR A 10 13.82 -16.66 6.73
CA TYR A 10 13.07 -16.80 5.49
C TYR A 10 13.56 -18.00 4.67
N PHE A 11 12.77 -18.41 3.68
CA PHE A 11 13.03 -19.55 2.83
C PHE A 11 13.12 -19.13 1.35
N MET A 12 14.06 -19.71 0.61
CA MET A 12 14.09 -19.53 -0.85
C MET A 12 13.03 -20.44 -1.49
N PRO A 13 12.38 -20.02 -2.59
CA PRO A 13 11.52 -20.94 -3.32
C PRO A 13 12.35 -22.10 -3.90
N PRO A 14 11.76 -23.30 -4.05
CA PRO A 14 12.47 -24.47 -4.58
C PRO A 14 12.86 -24.32 -6.06
N GLU A 15 12.13 -23.47 -6.79
CA GLU A 15 12.43 -23.06 -8.16
C GLU A 15 12.55 -21.53 -8.20
N MET A 16 13.67 -21.02 -8.74
CA MET A 16 13.90 -19.59 -8.89
C MET A 16 13.61 -19.16 -10.32
N ASP A 17 12.62 -18.27 -10.48
CA ASP A 17 12.35 -17.56 -11.73
C ASP A 17 12.79 -16.10 -11.57
N LEU A 18 13.63 -15.63 -12.49
CA LEU A 18 14.17 -14.27 -12.53
C LEU A 18 13.76 -13.51 -13.80
N GLU A 19 12.88 -14.06 -14.64
CA GLU A 19 12.44 -13.37 -15.87
C GLU A 19 11.76 -12.04 -15.56
N TRP A 20 11.08 -11.93 -14.41
CA TRP A 20 10.49 -10.69 -13.91
C TRP A 20 11.50 -9.56 -13.77
N ALA A 21 12.78 -9.85 -13.47
CA ALA A 21 13.82 -8.86 -13.27
C ALA A 21 14.31 -8.20 -14.57
N LYS A 22 13.85 -8.69 -15.74
CA LYS A 22 14.11 -8.05 -17.04
C LYS A 22 13.14 -6.92 -17.36
N LYS A 23 12.05 -6.80 -16.60
CA LYS A 23 11.11 -5.69 -16.70
C LYS A 23 11.66 -4.48 -15.95
N ASP A 24 11.47 -3.29 -16.52
CA ASP A 24 11.90 -2.02 -15.93
C ASP A 24 10.80 -1.32 -15.12
N ALA A 25 9.53 -1.53 -15.47
CA ALA A 25 8.37 -0.99 -14.76
C ALA A 25 7.09 -1.86 -14.94
N PRO A 26 6.08 -1.71 -14.07
CA PRO A 26 4.72 -2.22 -14.34
C PRO A 26 4.07 -1.48 -15.52
N ASP A 27 3.38 -2.20 -16.41
CA ASP A 27 2.71 -1.60 -17.58
C ASP A 27 1.40 -0.87 -17.24
N LYS A 28 0.83 -1.15 -16.06
CA LYS A 28 -0.45 -0.61 -15.58
C LYS A 28 -0.50 -0.64 -14.06
N ALA A 29 -1.39 0.16 -13.48
CA ALA A 29 -1.71 0.09 -12.06
C ALA A 29 -2.25 -1.29 -11.64
N PRO A 30 -1.90 -1.77 -10.43
CA PRO A 30 -2.55 -2.91 -9.82
C PRO A 30 -3.97 -2.54 -9.36
N VAL A 31 -4.74 -3.54 -8.94
CA VAL A 31 -5.91 -3.29 -8.10
C VAL A 31 -5.41 -2.79 -6.74
N TRP A 32 -5.87 -1.61 -6.31
CA TRP A 32 -5.54 -1.05 -5.02
C TRP A 32 -6.59 -1.43 -3.98
N CYS A 33 -6.14 -1.99 -2.86
CA CYS A 33 -6.94 -2.18 -1.66
C CYS A 33 -6.37 -1.32 -0.53
N SER A 34 -7.16 -0.35 -0.07
CA SER A 34 -6.80 0.41 1.14
C SER A 34 -7.16 -0.41 2.37
N VAL A 35 -6.17 -0.67 3.22
CA VAL A 35 -6.35 -1.30 4.53
C VAL A 35 -6.25 -0.30 5.68
N ASP A 36 -6.30 1.00 5.39
CA ASP A 36 -6.21 2.08 6.38
C ASP A 36 -7.27 1.95 7.49
N MET A 37 -8.48 1.53 7.12
CA MET A 37 -9.63 1.47 8.02
C MET A 37 -9.60 0.30 9.01
N ARG A 38 -8.75 -0.71 8.75
CA ARG A 38 -8.54 -1.87 9.61
C ARG A 38 -7.09 -1.93 10.09
N ASP A 39 -6.14 -2.24 9.21
CA ASP A 39 -4.73 -2.42 9.59
C ASP A 39 -4.06 -1.10 10.01
N GLY A 40 -4.36 -0.02 9.31
CA GLY A 40 -3.92 1.32 9.72
C GLY A 40 -4.53 1.75 11.06
N ASN A 41 -5.85 1.60 11.21
CA ASN A 41 -6.58 2.05 12.38
C ASN A 41 -6.20 1.30 13.66
N GLN A 42 -5.97 -0.03 13.60
CA GLN A 42 -5.55 -0.81 14.78
C GLN A 42 -4.17 -0.41 15.29
N ALA A 43 -3.32 0.14 14.44
CA ALA A 43 -1.97 0.55 14.78
C ALA A 43 -1.90 1.95 15.41
N LEU A 44 -3.02 2.67 15.47
CA LEU A 44 -3.08 3.99 16.09
C LEU A 44 -3.06 3.90 17.61
N ILE A 45 -2.34 4.83 18.25
CA ILE A 45 -2.36 4.98 19.72
C ILE A 45 -3.78 5.30 20.20
N ILE A 46 -4.47 6.17 19.45
CA ILE A 46 -5.87 6.52 19.66
C ILE A 46 -6.61 6.18 18.36
N PRO A 47 -7.33 5.04 18.32
CA PRO A 47 -8.13 4.66 17.15
C PRO A 47 -9.15 5.73 16.76
N MET A 48 -9.48 5.79 15.48
CA MET A 48 -10.52 6.67 14.98
C MET A 48 -11.88 6.31 15.60
N ASN A 49 -12.62 7.34 16.00
CA ASN A 49 -14.03 7.16 16.36
C ASN A 49 -14.90 6.97 15.10
N LEU A 50 -16.20 6.74 15.28
CA LEU A 50 -17.12 6.46 14.17
C LEU A 50 -17.18 7.60 13.12
N ASP A 51 -17.25 8.86 13.57
CA ASP A 51 -17.33 10.02 12.68
C ASP A 51 -16.00 10.24 11.93
N GLU A 52 -14.87 10.06 12.62
CA GLU A 52 -13.54 10.09 12.02
C GLU A 52 -13.37 8.98 10.98
N LYS A 53 -13.85 7.77 11.27
CA LYS A 53 -13.88 6.65 10.31
C LYS A 53 -14.72 6.97 9.08
N LEU A 54 -15.90 7.56 9.24
CA LEU A 54 -16.74 7.96 8.11
C LEU A 54 -16.08 9.06 7.26
N GLU A 55 -15.41 10.01 7.90
CA GLU A 55 -14.66 11.04 7.18
C GLU A 55 -13.47 10.45 6.41
N PHE A 56 -12.70 9.55 7.04
CA PHE A 56 -11.57 8.87 6.40
C PHE A 56 -12.02 7.98 5.24
N TYR A 57 -13.13 7.24 5.39
CA TYR A 57 -13.70 6.43 4.31
C TYR A 57 -14.09 7.28 3.10
N LYS A 58 -14.73 8.44 3.31
CA LYS A 58 -15.04 9.38 2.22
C LYS A 58 -13.78 9.93 1.55
N MET A 59 -12.71 10.14 2.30
CA MET A 59 -11.41 10.51 1.74
C MET A 59 -10.86 9.39 0.83
N LEU A 60 -10.89 8.13 1.26
CA LEU A 60 -10.46 6.99 0.44
C LEU A 60 -11.27 6.86 -0.87
N LEU A 61 -12.59 7.07 -0.79
CA LEU A 61 -13.44 7.11 -1.99
C LEU A 61 -13.04 8.24 -2.95
N LYS A 62 -12.72 9.43 -2.44
CA LYS A 62 -12.26 10.57 -3.25
C LYS A 62 -10.89 10.33 -3.91
N VAL A 63 -9.99 9.64 -3.20
CA VAL A 63 -8.69 9.20 -3.76
C VAL A 63 -8.92 8.17 -4.88
N GLY A 64 -10.04 7.44 -4.87
CA GLY A 64 -10.46 6.58 -5.98
C GLY A 64 -10.33 5.08 -5.70
N PHE A 65 -10.08 4.68 -4.45
CA PHE A 65 -10.04 3.26 -4.07
C PHE A 65 -11.36 2.55 -4.39
N LYS A 66 -11.25 1.37 -5.03
CA LYS A 66 -12.39 0.50 -5.37
C LYS A 66 -12.48 -0.72 -4.47
N GLU A 67 -11.42 -1.05 -3.75
CA GLU A 67 -11.42 -2.04 -2.69
C GLU A 67 -10.94 -1.38 -1.39
N ILE A 68 -11.72 -1.52 -0.32
CA ILE A 68 -11.42 -0.89 0.99
C ILE A 68 -11.72 -1.89 2.10
N GLU A 69 -10.72 -2.26 2.90
CA GLU A 69 -10.90 -3.12 4.08
C GLU A 69 -11.43 -2.32 5.26
N VAL A 70 -12.73 -2.42 5.51
CA VAL A 70 -13.47 -1.54 6.45
C VAL A 70 -13.40 -1.97 7.91
N GLY A 71 -12.92 -3.19 8.19
CA GLY A 71 -12.71 -3.65 9.56
C GLY A 71 -12.66 -5.17 9.76
N PHE A 72 -12.54 -5.56 11.02
CA PHE A 72 -12.68 -6.90 11.56
C PHE A 72 -13.91 -6.94 12.49
N PRO A 73 -15.14 -6.92 11.92
CA PRO A 73 -16.38 -6.68 12.66
C PRO A 73 -16.69 -7.72 13.75
N ALA A 74 -16.15 -8.93 13.64
CA ALA A 74 -16.31 -9.94 14.68
C ALA A 74 -15.49 -9.63 15.95
N ALA A 75 -14.36 -8.93 15.82
CA ALA A 75 -13.42 -8.64 16.90
C ALA A 75 -13.66 -7.29 17.60
N SER A 76 -14.33 -6.34 16.94
CA SER A 76 -14.55 -4.99 17.46
C SER A 76 -15.98 -4.50 17.22
N GLU A 77 -16.65 -4.05 18.28
CA GLU A 77 -18.01 -3.51 18.19
C GLU A 77 -18.05 -2.23 17.35
N THR A 78 -17.06 -1.35 17.49
CA THR A 78 -16.96 -0.11 16.69
C THR A 78 -16.81 -0.41 15.20
N GLU A 79 -16.12 -1.50 14.84
CA GLU A 79 -16.01 -1.91 13.43
C GLU A 79 -17.28 -2.56 12.91
N TYR A 80 -17.99 -3.30 13.77
CA TYR A 80 -19.33 -3.78 13.47
C TYR A 80 -20.29 -2.61 13.22
N GLU A 81 -20.40 -1.66 14.15
CA GLU A 81 -21.22 -0.46 14.04
C GLU A 81 -20.87 0.39 12.81
N PHE A 82 -19.57 0.54 12.50
CA PHE A 82 -19.12 1.24 11.31
C PHE A 82 -19.64 0.57 10.03
N LEU A 83 -19.47 -0.74 9.89
CA LEU A 83 -19.98 -1.48 8.74
C LEU A 83 -21.52 -1.40 8.65
N ARG A 84 -22.21 -1.55 9.79
CA ARG A 84 -23.68 -1.37 9.83
C ARG A 84 -24.09 0.01 9.35
N ARG A 85 -23.37 1.05 9.77
CA ARG A 85 -23.61 2.43 9.35
C ARG A 85 -23.39 2.63 7.85
N LEU A 86 -22.34 2.04 7.28
CA LEU A 86 -22.10 2.10 5.83
C LEU A 86 -23.26 1.50 5.02
N VAL A 87 -23.86 0.42 5.51
CA VAL A 87 -25.00 -0.25 4.87
C VAL A 87 -26.29 0.53 5.08
N GLU A 88 -26.58 0.94 6.31
CA GLU A 88 -27.86 1.57 6.69
C GLU A 88 -28.03 2.98 6.10
N ASP A 89 -26.93 3.70 5.93
CA ASP A 89 -26.90 5.04 5.29
C ASP A 89 -26.64 4.98 3.77
N ASP A 90 -26.57 3.78 3.17
CA ASP A 90 -26.28 3.57 1.73
C ASP A 90 -25.02 4.29 1.25
N LEU A 91 -23.93 4.15 2.02
CA LEU A 91 -22.67 4.87 1.80
C LEU A 91 -21.66 4.10 0.95
N ILE A 92 -21.96 2.85 0.55
CA ILE A 92 -21.08 2.02 -0.27
C ILE A 92 -21.46 2.24 -1.75
N PRO A 93 -20.63 2.92 -2.56
CA PRO A 93 -20.92 3.09 -3.99
C PRO A 93 -21.01 1.76 -4.73
N ASP A 94 -21.81 1.68 -5.79
CA ASP A 94 -22.02 0.42 -6.53
C ASP A 94 -20.72 -0.12 -7.17
N ASP A 95 -19.75 0.74 -7.47
CA ASP A 95 -18.45 0.39 -8.05
C ASP A 95 -17.35 0.12 -7.00
N VAL A 96 -17.71 0.10 -5.71
CA VAL A 96 -16.81 -0.17 -4.58
C VAL A 96 -17.14 -1.51 -3.96
N THR A 97 -16.11 -2.31 -3.71
CA THR A 97 -16.19 -3.53 -2.91
C THR A 97 -15.58 -3.26 -1.55
N ILE A 98 -16.34 -3.50 -0.48
CA ILE A 98 -15.76 -3.50 0.87
C ILE A 98 -15.08 -4.84 1.15
N GLN A 99 -14.01 -4.82 1.93
CA GLN A 99 -13.35 -6.02 2.44
C GLN A 99 -13.52 -6.09 3.96
N VAL A 100 -13.75 -7.30 4.48
CA VAL A 100 -13.80 -7.56 5.92
C VAL A 100 -12.85 -8.69 6.28
N LEU A 101 -12.10 -8.49 7.37
CA LEU A 101 -11.17 -9.50 7.88
C LEU A 101 -11.91 -10.47 8.82
N THR A 102 -11.54 -11.75 8.76
CA THR A 102 -11.98 -12.76 9.72
C THR A 102 -10.90 -13.80 9.98
N GLN A 103 -10.76 -14.20 11.23
CA GLN A 103 -9.97 -15.40 11.55
C GLN A 103 -10.71 -16.65 11.09
N ALA A 104 -9.96 -17.70 10.74
CA ALA A 104 -10.48 -19.02 10.40
C ALA A 104 -11.04 -19.78 11.64
N ARG A 105 -12.06 -19.20 12.29
CA ARG A 105 -12.79 -19.79 13.44
C ARG A 105 -14.28 -19.64 13.21
N GLU A 106 -15.03 -20.72 13.38
CA GLU A 106 -16.46 -20.75 12.99
C GLU A 106 -17.29 -19.61 13.59
N HIS A 107 -17.23 -19.40 14.90
CA HIS A 107 -18.02 -18.36 15.56
C HIS A 107 -17.64 -16.94 15.12
N ILE A 108 -16.37 -16.71 14.76
CA ILE A 108 -15.89 -15.42 14.26
C ILE A 108 -16.40 -15.20 12.84
N ILE A 109 -16.26 -16.20 11.97
CA ILE A 109 -16.76 -16.15 10.59
C ILE A 109 -18.26 -15.87 10.58
N ARG A 110 -19.06 -16.60 11.38
CA ARG A 110 -20.51 -16.38 11.44
C ARG A 110 -20.87 -14.95 11.84
N LYS A 111 -20.19 -14.40 12.86
CA LYS A 111 -20.37 -13.00 13.27
C LYS A 111 -19.97 -12.01 12.18
N THR A 112 -18.93 -12.29 11.41
CA THR A 112 -18.55 -11.49 10.23
C THR A 112 -19.67 -11.48 9.18
N PHE A 113 -20.29 -12.64 8.89
CA PHE A 113 -21.42 -12.72 7.96
C PHE A 113 -22.68 -12.02 8.47
N GLU A 114 -22.91 -12.00 9.79
CA GLU A 114 -23.99 -11.20 10.37
C GLU A 114 -23.81 -9.70 10.10
N ALA A 115 -22.57 -9.21 10.18
CA ALA A 115 -22.25 -7.81 9.91
C ALA A 115 -22.46 -7.43 8.43
N LEU A 116 -22.21 -8.38 7.52
CA LEU A 116 -22.32 -8.20 6.07
C LEU A 116 -23.77 -8.15 5.54
N LYS A 117 -24.80 -8.39 6.36
CA LYS A 117 -26.20 -8.38 5.89
C LYS A 117 -26.55 -7.05 5.20
N GLY A 118 -26.96 -7.11 3.94
CA GLY A 118 -27.31 -5.94 3.12
C GLY A 118 -26.14 -5.33 2.33
N VAL A 119 -24.93 -5.87 2.45
CA VAL A 119 -23.80 -5.50 1.59
C VAL A 119 -23.95 -6.19 0.24
N LYS A 120 -23.92 -5.43 -0.86
CA LYS A 120 -24.02 -5.98 -2.23
C LYS A 120 -22.71 -6.59 -2.72
N ASN A 121 -21.60 -5.89 -2.49
CA ASN A 121 -20.27 -6.25 -2.98
C ASN A 121 -19.29 -6.36 -1.81
N ALA A 122 -18.86 -7.59 -1.48
CA ALA A 122 -17.89 -7.82 -0.42
C ALA A 122 -16.77 -8.79 -0.84
N VAL A 123 -15.58 -8.56 -0.27
CA VAL A 123 -14.51 -9.54 -0.13
C VAL A 123 -14.49 -10.00 1.33
N VAL A 124 -14.64 -11.30 1.57
CA VAL A 124 -14.43 -11.89 2.90
C VAL A 124 -13.00 -12.42 2.96
N HIS A 125 -12.13 -11.73 3.69
CA HIS A 125 -10.73 -12.08 3.87
C HIS A 125 -10.59 -12.99 5.09
N VAL A 126 -10.35 -14.29 4.85
CA VAL A 126 -10.04 -15.27 5.89
C VAL A 126 -8.55 -15.56 5.95
N TYR A 127 -7.99 -15.64 7.16
CA TYR A 127 -6.57 -15.92 7.34
C TYR A 127 -6.29 -16.85 8.53
N ASN A 128 -5.12 -17.46 8.48
CA ASN A 128 -4.46 -18.10 9.61
C ASN A 128 -2.94 -18.06 9.42
N SER A 129 -2.18 -18.05 10.51
CA SER A 129 -0.72 -18.05 10.42
C SER A 129 -0.19 -19.39 9.93
N THR A 130 0.77 -19.35 9.02
CA THR A 130 1.40 -20.54 8.45
C THR A 130 2.90 -20.64 8.73
N SER A 131 3.55 -19.61 9.30
CA SER A 131 5.01 -19.60 9.49
C SER A 131 5.53 -20.67 10.45
N VAL A 132 6.77 -21.12 10.25
CA VAL A 132 7.41 -22.13 11.12
C VAL A 132 7.33 -21.73 12.59
N ALA A 133 7.68 -20.47 12.91
CA ALA A 133 7.65 -19.97 14.28
C ALA A 133 6.25 -20.04 14.89
N GLN A 134 5.21 -19.64 14.16
CA GLN A 134 3.83 -19.69 14.66
C GLN A 134 3.34 -21.14 14.82
N ARG A 135 3.61 -22.01 13.84
CA ARG A 135 3.23 -23.44 13.92
C ARG A 135 3.85 -24.13 15.13
N GLU A 136 5.14 -23.89 15.38
CA GLU A 136 5.88 -24.56 16.46
C GLU A 136 5.64 -23.93 17.84
N GLN A 137 5.59 -22.60 17.92
CA GLN A 137 5.64 -21.89 19.21
C GLN A 137 4.26 -21.45 19.71
N VAL A 138 3.35 -21.12 18.80
CA VAL A 138 2.02 -20.56 19.13
C VAL A 138 0.94 -21.63 19.02
N PHE A 139 0.77 -22.22 17.83
CA PHE A 139 -0.26 -23.23 17.60
C PHE A 139 0.11 -24.61 18.14
N ARG A 140 1.40 -24.95 18.10
CA ARG A 140 1.93 -26.30 18.42
C ARG A 140 1.22 -27.37 17.60
N LYS A 141 1.10 -27.14 16.29
CA LYS A 141 0.35 -27.94 15.32
C LYS A 141 1.20 -28.35 14.13
N SER A 142 0.86 -29.49 13.52
CA SER A 142 1.51 -29.96 12.30
C SER A 142 1.14 -29.10 11.08
N LYS A 143 1.86 -29.28 9.96
CA LYS A 143 1.52 -28.66 8.67
C LYS A 143 0.09 -29.05 8.23
N GLU A 144 -0.27 -30.31 8.39
CA GLU A 144 -1.60 -30.84 8.04
C GLU A 144 -2.70 -30.21 8.89
N GLU A 145 -2.50 -30.09 10.20
CA GLU A 145 -3.48 -29.45 11.10
C GLU A 145 -3.67 -27.96 10.79
N ILE A 146 -2.59 -27.25 10.43
CA ILE A 146 -2.64 -25.83 10.07
C ILE A 146 -3.33 -25.61 8.72
N LYS A 147 -3.07 -26.50 7.75
CA LYS A 147 -3.78 -26.52 6.46
C LYS A 147 -5.28 -26.78 6.65
N GLU A 148 -5.65 -27.70 7.54
CA GLU A 148 -7.05 -28.02 7.80
C GLU A 148 -7.82 -26.80 8.34
N ILE A 149 -7.19 -25.96 9.16
CA ILE A 149 -7.81 -24.69 9.63
C ILE A 149 -8.18 -23.79 8.45
N ALA A 150 -7.28 -23.65 7.47
CA ALA A 150 -7.54 -22.85 6.27
C ALA A 150 -8.69 -23.43 5.44
N VAL A 151 -8.67 -24.76 5.23
CA VAL A 151 -9.68 -25.50 4.45
C VAL A 151 -11.07 -25.42 5.09
N GLU A 152 -11.18 -25.59 6.41
CA GLU A 152 -12.44 -25.46 7.13
C GLU A 152 -12.99 -24.03 7.10
N GLY A 153 -12.11 -23.03 7.24
CA GLY A 153 -12.48 -21.63 7.02
C GLY A 153 -13.03 -21.38 5.61
N ALA A 154 -12.34 -21.91 4.59
CA ALA A 154 -12.75 -21.80 3.19
C ALA A 154 -14.12 -22.44 2.91
N LYS A 155 -14.36 -23.64 3.45
CA LYS A 155 -15.66 -24.35 3.35
C LYS A 155 -16.78 -23.55 3.98
N LEU A 156 -16.52 -22.97 5.16
CA LEU A 156 -17.53 -22.20 5.88
C LEU A 156 -17.88 -20.89 5.16
N LEU A 157 -16.89 -20.16 4.63
CA LEU A 157 -17.12 -18.96 3.81
C LEU A 157 -18.03 -19.27 2.62
N LYS A 158 -17.72 -20.36 1.89
CA LYS A 158 -18.51 -20.81 0.74
C LYS A 158 -19.96 -21.12 1.15
N LYS A 159 -20.13 -21.94 2.20
CA LYS A 159 -21.46 -22.29 2.72
C LYS A 159 -22.28 -21.07 3.13
N LEU A 160 -21.71 -20.16 3.91
CA LEU A 160 -22.43 -18.99 4.41
C LEU A 160 -22.78 -17.99 3.29
N THR A 161 -21.94 -17.89 2.27
CA THR A 161 -22.21 -17.06 1.09
C THR A 161 -23.37 -17.62 0.28
N GLU A 162 -23.42 -18.95 0.09
CA GLU A 162 -24.54 -19.65 -0.55
C GLU A 162 -25.84 -19.52 0.26
N GLU A 163 -25.77 -19.64 1.59
CA GLU A 163 -26.91 -19.44 2.50
C GLU A 163 -27.43 -17.98 2.48
N ALA A 164 -26.53 -17.00 2.31
CA ALA A 164 -26.89 -15.59 2.19
C ALA A 164 -27.53 -15.25 0.83
N GLY A 165 -27.33 -16.08 -0.20
CA GLY A 165 -27.78 -15.81 -1.56
C GLY A 165 -27.00 -14.69 -2.26
N GLU A 166 -25.79 -14.39 -1.76
CA GLU A 166 -24.94 -13.29 -2.24
C GLU A 166 -23.77 -13.81 -3.08
N ASN A 167 -23.13 -12.93 -3.85
CA ASN A 167 -21.99 -13.29 -4.71
C ASN A 167 -20.65 -12.77 -4.15
N TYR A 168 -20.41 -12.94 -2.85
CA TYR A 168 -19.18 -12.47 -2.22
C TYR A 168 -17.92 -13.13 -2.81
N ARG A 169 -16.90 -12.31 -3.00
CA ARG A 169 -15.54 -12.76 -3.32
C ARG A 169 -14.81 -13.16 -2.05
N PHE A 170 -13.82 -14.03 -2.17
CA PHE A 170 -13.05 -14.52 -1.04
C PHE A 170 -11.58 -14.16 -1.20
N GLU A 171 -10.96 -13.83 -0.08
CA GLU A 171 -9.52 -13.65 0.03
C GLU A 171 -8.95 -14.62 1.08
N TYR A 172 -7.82 -15.25 0.75
CA TYR A 172 -7.05 -16.04 1.71
C TYR A 172 -5.63 -15.50 1.85
N SER A 173 -5.19 -15.36 3.11
CA SER A 173 -3.79 -15.12 3.44
C SER A 173 -3.19 -16.26 4.26
N PRO A 174 -2.11 -16.91 3.76
CA PRO A 174 -1.18 -17.63 4.61
C PRO A 174 -0.37 -16.60 5.42
N GLU A 175 -0.90 -16.17 6.57
CA GLU A 175 -0.29 -15.10 7.38
C GLU A 175 1.12 -15.50 7.83
N SER A 176 2.01 -14.50 7.91
CA SER A 176 3.46 -14.69 8.07
C SER A 176 4.07 -15.50 6.91
N PHE A 177 3.64 -15.22 5.68
CA PHE A 177 4.08 -15.89 4.45
C PHE A 177 5.61 -15.89 4.32
N THR A 178 6.28 -14.78 4.61
CA THR A 178 7.75 -14.66 4.50
C THR A 178 8.53 -15.57 5.46
N GLY A 179 7.90 -16.02 6.54
CA GLY A 179 8.42 -17.03 7.47
C GLY A 179 7.87 -18.45 7.23
N THR A 180 7.20 -18.67 6.09
CA THR A 180 6.63 -19.95 5.66
C THR A 180 7.43 -20.50 4.48
N GLU A 181 7.62 -21.82 4.44
CA GLU A 181 8.25 -22.48 3.29
C GLU A 181 7.36 -22.32 2.04
N PRO A 182 7.85 -21.79 0.90
CA PRO A 182 7.02 -21.46 -0.26
C PRO A 182 6.21 -22.64 -0.81
N GLU A 183 6.77 -23.85 -0.82
CA GLU A 183 6.07 -25.07 -1.23
C GLU A 183 4.89 -25.42 -0.30
N TYR A 184 5.02 -25.12 1.00
CA TYR A 184 3.96 -25.34 1.96
C TYR A 184 2.90 -24.24 1.90
N ALA A 185 3.30 -22.97 1.74
CA ALA A 185 2.36 -21.88 1.49
C ALA A 185 1.52 -22.15 0.23
N LEU A 186 2.16 -22.63 -0.84
CA LEU A 186 1.51 -23.05 -2.08
C LEU A 186 0.52 -24.19 -1.85
N GLU A 187 0.90 -25.22 -1.09
CA GLU A 187 0.02 -26.34 -0.75
C GLU A 187 -1.26 -25.87 -0.04
N VAL A 188 -1.13 -24.99 0.96
CA VAL A 188 -2.27 -24.45 1.70
C VAL A 188 -3.16 -23.59 0.80
N CYS A 189 -2.59 -22.69 0.01
CA CYS A 189 -3.35 -21.86 -0.92
C CYS A 189 -4.11 -22.70 -1.95
N ASN A 190 -3.45 -23.72 -2.53
CA ASN A 190 -4.08 -24.61 -3.50
C ASN A 190 -5.21 -25.45 -2.87
N ALA A 191 -5.07 -25.87 -1.61
CA ALA A 191 -6.14 -26.57 -0.89
C ALA A 191 -7.37 -25.67 -0.67
N VAL A 192 -7.15 -24.39 -0.33
CA VAL A 192 -8.23 -23.39 -0.24
C VAL A 192 -8.90 -23.16 -1.60
N LEU A 193 -8.11 -23.03 -2.66
CA LEU A 193 -8.61 -22.86 -4.02
C LEU A 193 -9.40 -24.09 -4.52
N ASP A 194 -9.02 -25.30 -4.14
CA ASP A 194 -9.78 -26.52 -4.49
C ASP A 194 -11.18 -26.56 -3.83
N VAL A 195 -11.37 -25.84 -2.71
CA VAL A 195 -12.69 -25.65 -2.08
C VAL A 195 -13.49 -24.58 -2.82
N TRP A 196 -12.86 -23.44 -3.09
CA TRP A 196 -13.53 -22.27 -3.68
C TRP A 196 -13.82 -22.41 -5.17
N GLN A 197 -12.90 -23.03 -5.93
CA GLN A 197 -12.99 -23.26 -7.37
C GLN A 197 -13.36 -21.97 -8.12
N PRO A 198 -12.49 -20.93 -8.07
CA PRO A 198 -12.82 -19.62 -8.60
C PRO A 198 -13.02 -19.63 -10.11
N THR A 199 -13.91 -18.76 -10.57
CA THR A 199 -14.33 -18.61 -11.97
C THR A 199 -14.03 -17.20 -12.47
N ALA A 200 -14.18 -16.97 -13.77
CA ALA A 200 -13.89 -15.66 -14.38
C ALA A 200 -14.79 -14.54 -13.84
N ASP A 201 -16.04 -14.86 -13.49
CA ASP A 201 -17.05 -13.96 -12.90
C ASP A 201 -16.94 -13.85 -11.38
N ARG A 202 -16.25 -14.78 -10.71
CA ARG A 202 -15.99 -14.75 -9.28
C ARG A 202 -14.59 -15.26 -8.97
N LYS A 203 -13.63 -14.36 -9.17
CA LYS A 203 -12.22 -14.62 -8.85
C LYS A 203 -12.00 -14.73 -7.33
N ALA A 204 -11.05 -15.56 -6.94
CA ALA A 204 -10.54 -15.60 -5.57
C ALA A 204 -9.26 -14.76 -5.46
N ILE A 205 -9.01 -14.19 -4.28
CA ILE A 205 -7.79 -13.46 -3.99
C ILE A 205 -6.89 -14.36 -3.13
N ILE A 206 -5.63 -14.49 -3.54
CA ILE A 206 -4.57 -15.07 -2.71
C ILE A 206 -3.63 -13.93 -2.35
N ASN A 207 -3.61 -13.56 -1.08
CA ASN A 207 -2.81 -12.44 -0.59
C ASN A 207 -1.58 -12.96 0.14
N LEU A 208 -0.39 -12.51 -0.28
CA LEU A 208 0.90 -12.97 0.21
C LEU A 208 1.55 -11.90 1.10
N PRO A 209 1.25 -11.88 2.41
CA PRO A 209 1.70 -10.78 3.27
C PRO A 209 3.18 -10.89 3.63
N VAL A 210 3.88 -9.77 3.56
CA VAL A 210 5.15 -9.59 4.27
C VAL A 210 4.82 -9.13 5.68
N THR A 211 4.22 -10.01 6.50
CA THR A 211 3.80 -9.70 7.88
C THR A 211 4.96 -9.17 8.73
N VAL A 212 6.15 -9.74 8.48
CA VAL A 212 7.44 -9.21 8.90
C VAL A 212 8.36 -9.21 7.69
N GLU A 213 9.03 -8.10 7.45
CA GLU A 213 10.04 -7.99 6.41
C GLU A 213 11.33 -8.72 6.82
N MET A 214 11.53 -9.94 6.30
CA MET A 214 12.61 -10.84 6.75
C MET A 214 13.79 -10.96 5.79
N SER A 215 13.63 -10.55 4.53
CA SER A 215 14.56 -10.81 3.44
C SER A 215 14.87 -9.53 2.63
N MET A 216 15.71 -9.64 1.60
CA MET A 216 15.85 -8.57 0.63
C MET A 216 14.72 -8.65 -0.42
N PRO A 217 14.33 -7.54 -1.06
CA PRO A 217 13.14 -7.53 -1.92
C PRO A 217 13.11 -8.53 -3.07
N HIS A 218 14.24 -8.77 -3.72
CA HIS A 218 14.33 -9.77 -4.78
C HIS A 218 14.00 -11.20 -4.28
N VAL A 219 14.19 -11.51 -2.99
CA VAL A 219 13.79 -12.80 -2.42
C VAL A 219 12.28 -12.91 -2.33
N TYR A 220 11.60 -11.86 -1.86
CA TYR A 220 10.14 -11.83 -1.85
C TYR A 220 9.58 -11.90 -3.27
N ALA A 221 10.15 -11.16 -4.22
CA ALA A 221 9.76 -11.24 -5.63
C ALA A 221 9.93 -12.65 -6.24
N MET A 222 11.01 -13.36 -5.89
CA MET A 222 11.16 -14.77 -6.30
C MET A 222 10.10 -15.69 -5.67
N GLN A 223 9.72 -15.45 -4.41
CA GLN A 223 8.61 -16.19 -3.77
C GLN A 223 7.28 -15.89 -4.46
N VAL A 224 7.00 -14.62 -4.79
CA VAL A 224 5.80 -14.20 -5.55
C VAL A 224 5.79 -14.85 -6.93
N ALA A 225 6.90 -14.82 -7.67
CA ALA A 225 7.00 -15.46 -8.99
C ALA A 225 6.75 -16.97 -8.92
N TYR A 226 7.27 -17.64 -7.90
CA TYR A 226 7.00 -19.05 -7.63
C TYR A 226 5.50 -19.31 -7.39
N MET A 227 4.86 -18.53 -6.52
CA MET A 227 3.43 -18.65 -6.26
C MET A 227 2.61 -18.37 -7.52
N ASN A 228 2.93 -17.30 -8.25
CA ASN A 228 2.29 -16.89 -9.49
C ASN A 228 2.30 -18.01 -10.55
N LYS A 229 3.40 -18.76 -10.65
CA LYS A 229 3.57 -19.86 -11.60
C LYS A 229 2.81 -21.13 -11.22
N HIS A 230 2.70 -21.43 -9.92
CA HIS A 230 2.29 -22.75 -9.43
C HIS A 230 0.91 -22.78 -8.75
N LEU A 231 0.28 -21.63 -8.51
CA LEU A 231 -1.11 -21.58 -8.01
C LEU A 231 -2.07 -22.21 -9.03
N LYS A 232 -2.99 -23.04 -8.56
CA LYS A 232 -4.08 -23.60 -9.36
C LYS A 232 -5.08 -22.49 -9.74
N TYR A 233 -5.83 -22.71 -10.82
CA TYR A 233 -6.87 -21.79 -11.30
C TYR A 233 -6.33 -20.36 -11.54
N ARG A 234 -5.06 -20.24 -11.95
CA ARG A 234 -4.31 -18.99 -11.94
C ARG A 234 -5.02 -17.85 -12.67
N GLU A 235 -5.70 -18.13 -13.77
CA GLU A 235 -6.48 -17.18 -14.56
C GLU A 235 -7.64 -16.53 -13.79
N ASN A 236 -8.15 -17.23 -12.77
CA ASN A 236 -9.24 -16.81 -11.89
C ASN A 236 -8.75 -16.48 -10.46
N VAL A 237 -7.43 -16.38 -10.27
CA VAL A 237 -6.83 -15.90 -9.02
C VAL A 237 -6.32 -14.47 -9.23
N VAL A 238 -6.66 -13.60 -8.29
CA VAL A 238 -6.03 -12.28 -8.15
C VAL A 238 -4.92 -12.45 -7.12
N LEU A 239 -3.66 -12.36 -7.56
CA LEU A 239 -2.52 -12.48 -6.66
C LEU A 239 -2.24 -11.12 -6.01
N SER A 240 -2.38 -11.04 -4.69
CA SER A 240 -2.25 -9.80 -3.91
C SER A 240 -0.97 -9.78 -3.09
N LEU A 241 -0.40 -8.58 -2.96
CA LEU A 241 0.74 -8.29 -2.09
C LEU A 241 0.24 -7.50 -0.87
N HIS A 242 0.78 -7.78 0.31
CA HIS A 242 0.55 -6.96 1.51
C HIS A 242 1.86 -6.78 2.26
N PRO A 243 2.78 -5.90 1.78
CA PRO A 243 4.08 -5.80 2.42
C PRO A 243 4.09 -4.85 3.62
N HIS A 244 4.65 -5.28 4.75
CA HIS A 244 5.10 -4.37 5.81
C HIS A 244 6.53 -3.87 5.53
N ASN A 245 7.07 -3.04 6.43
CA ASN A 245 8.26 -2.24 6.17
C ASN A 245 9.38 -2.40 7.23
N ASP A 246 9.49 -3.55 7.91
CA ASP A 246 10.43 -3.75 9.04
C ASP A 246 11.92 -3.51 8.69
N ARG A 247 12.30 -3.67 7.42
CA ARG A 247 13.65 -3.42 6.90
C ARG A 247 13.71 -2.16 6.03
N GLY A 248 12.60 -1.43 5.93
CA GLY A 248 12.49 -0.20 5.16
C GLY A 248 12.39 -0.43 3.66
N CYS A 249 12.01 -1.63 3.19
CA CYS A 249 11.88 -1.92 1.76
C CYS A 249 10.47 -2.36 1.34
N GLY A 250 9.41 -2.07 2.10
CA GLY A 250 8.02 -2.43 1.73
C GLY A 250 7.57 -1.92 0.36
N VAL A 251 8.02 -0.72 -0.06
CA VAL A 251 7.82 -0.19 -1.42
C VAL A 251 8.53 -1.06 -2.47
N ALA A 252 9.79 -1.44 -2.21
CA ALA A 252 10.56 -2.26 -3.15
C ALA A 252 10.03 -3.70 -3.22
N ASP A 253 9.59 -4.28 -2.10
CA ASP A 253 8.90 -5.57 -2.05
C ASP A 253 7.65 -5.54 -2.94
N THR A 254 6.90 -4.44 -2.87
CA THR A 254 5.68 -4.23 -3.67
C THR A 254 6.01 -4.12 -5.15
N GLU A 255 6.90 -3.20 -5.54
CA GLU A 255 7.24 -2.98 -6.95
C GLU A 255 7.83 -4.24 -7.59
N MET A 256 8.77 -4.92 -6.93
CA MET A 256 9.34 -6.16 -7.46
C MET A 256 8.31 -7.30 -7.48
N GLY A 257 7.40 -7.38 -6.50
CA GLY A 257 6.28 -8.32 -6.49
C GLY A 257 5.31 -8.09 -7.65
N LEU A 258 5.06 -6.85 -8.03
CA LEU A 258 4.26 -6.50 -9.22
C LEU A 258 4.95 -6.97 -10.50
N LEU A 259 6.27 -6.75 -10.63
CA LEU A 259 7.03 -7.27 -11.77
C LEU A 259 6.99 -8.81 -11.83
N ALA A 260 7.00 -9.47 -10.66
CA ALA A 260 6.89 -10.92 -10.49
C ALA A 260 5.50 -11.50 -10.83
N GLY A 261 4.52 -10.65 -11.10
CA GLY A 261 3.21 -11.02 -11.63
C GLY A 261 2.06 -10.98 -10.64
N ALA A 262 2.18 -10.18 -9.57
CA ALA A 262 1.04 -9.83 -8.74
C ALA A 262 0.08 -8.88 -9.48
N ASP A 263 -1.20 -8.98 -9.13
CA ASP A 263 -2.31 -8.26 -9.76
C ASP A 263 -2.85 -7.13 -8.86
N ARG A 264 -2.57 -7.20 -7.55
CA ARG A 264 -3.22 -6.40 -6.51
C ARG A 264 -2.25 -6.04 -5.38
N VAL A 265 -2.46 -4.88 -4.76
CA VAL A 265 -1.67 -4.39 -3.63
C VAL A 265 -2.60 -3.95 -2.50
N GLU A 266 -2.36 -4.47 -1.31
CA GLU A 266 -2.89 -3.97 -0.05
C GLU A 266 -1.86 -3.08 0.64
N GLY A 267 -2.31 -1.94 1.13
CA GLY A 267 -1.45 -1.01 1.85
C GLY A 267 -2.24 0.17 2.40
N THR A 268 -1.51 1.20 2.84
CA THR A 268 -2.10 2.36 3.48
C THR A 268 -1.58 3.65 2.86
N LEU A 269 -2.33 4.73 3.08
CA LEU A 269 -1.83 6.07 2.78
C LEU A 269 -0.67 6.39 3.72
N PHE A 270 0.45 6.84 3.14
CA PHE A 270 1.65 7.26 3.85
C PHE A 270 2.31 6.16 4.71
N GLY A 271 2.01 4.90 4.44
CA GLY A 271 2.64 3.75 5.08
C GLY A 271 2.28 3.59 6.55
N ASN A 272 1.06 3.95 6.96
CA ASN A 272 0.53 3.62 8.27
C ASN A 272 0.38 2.10 8.48
N GLY A 273 0.36 1.65 9.73
CA GLY A 273 0.11 0.25 10.09
C GLY A 273 1.01 -0.21 11.22
N GLU A 274 0.92 -1.50 11.51
CA GLU A 274 1.65 -2.11 12.62
C GLU A 274 3.18 -1.87 12.53
N ARG A 275 3.78 -1.47 13.67
CA ARG A 275 5.23 -1.26 13.86
C ARG A 275 5.86 -0.23 12.91
N THR A 276 6.36 -0.68 11.77
CA THR A 276 7.00 0.11 10.73
C THR A 276 6.04 0.46 9.60
N GLY A 277 4.81 -0.04 9.66
CA GLY A 277 3.75 0.27 8.74
C GLY A 277 3.62 -0.72 7.58
N ASN A 278 2.52 -0.56 6.83
CA ASN A 278 2.33 -1.17 5.52
C ASN A 278 3.15 -0.44 4.46
N VAL A 279 3.16 -0.98 3.24
CA VAL A 279 3.59 -0.23 2.07
C VAL A 279 2.80 1.07 1.95
N ASP A 280 3.52 2.16 1.68
CA ASP A 280 2.93 3.45 1.34
C ASP A 280 2.40 3.43 -0.09
N ILE A 281 1.07 3.33 -0.23
CA ILE A 281 0.40 3.33 -1.53
C ILE A 281 0.66 4.64 -2.29
N VAL A 282 0.77 5.78 -1.59
CA VAL A 282 1.06 7.07 -2.23
C VAL A 282 2.42 7.00 -2.93
N THR A 283 3.43 6.42 -2.26
CA THR A 283 4.76 6.27 -2.86
C THR A 283 4.73 5.35 -4.09
N VAL A 284 4.08 4.17 -4.02
CA VAL A 284 4.05 3.24 -5.16
C VAL A 284 3.26 3.83 -6.33
N ALA A 285 2.11 4.46 -6.07
CA ALA A 285 1.30 5.11 -7.08
C ALA A 285 2.07 6.27 -7.77
N MET A 286 2.75 7.12 -7.00
CA MET A 286 3.52 8.22 -7.57
C MET A 286 4.81 7.78 -8.27
N ASN A 287 5.39 6.64 -7.87
CA ASN A 287 6.48 6.01 -8.63
C ASN A 287 6.00 5.58 -10.02
N MET A 288 4.79 5.01 -10.14
CA MET A 288 4.17 4.70 -11.44
C MET A 288 3.89 5.97 -12.24
N PHE A 289 3.30 6.99 -11.62
CA PHE A 289 3.01 8.28 -12.25
C PHE A 289 4.28 8.90 -12.87
N ALA A 290 5.38 8.92 -12.12
CA ALA A 290 6.64 9.48 -12.59
C ALA A 290 7.28 8.69 -13.74
N LEU A 291 6.90 7.43 -13.92
CA LEU A 291 7.28 6.59 -15.06
C LEU A 291 6.30 6.71 -16.25
N GLY A 292 5.27 7.53 -16.13
CA GLY A 292 4.24 7.74 -17.17
C GLY A 292 3.15 6.67 -17.18
N VAL A 293 2.97 5.94 -16.07
CA VAL A 293 1.93 4.93 -15.89
C VAL A 293 0.85 5.54 -15.00
N ASP A 294 -0.39 5.60 -15.50
CA ASP A 294 -1.53 6.08 -14.72
C ASP A 294 -1.75 5.18 -13.50
N PRO A 295 -1.63 5.70 -12.25
CA PRO A 295 -1.82 4.90 -11.06
C PRO A 295 -3.30 4.59 -10.76
N GLY A 296 -4.26 5.25 -11.44
CA GLY A 296 -5.69 5.08 -11.18
C GLY A 296 -6.16 5.62 -9.82
N LEU A 297 -5.36 6.47 -9.17
CA LEU A 297 -5.67 7.16 -7.92
C LEU A 297 -5.51 8.68 -8.11
N ASN A 298 -6.41 9.45 -7.51
CA ASN A 298 -6.34 10.91 -7.49
C ASN A 298 -5.46 11.38 -6.32
N LEU A 299 -4.27 11.90 -6.66
CA LEU A 299 -3.27 12.41 -5.73
C LEU A 299 -2.87 13.87 -6.02
N GLU A 300 -3.72 14.59 -6.75
CA GLU A 300 -3.45 15.97 -7.22
C GLU A 300 -3.35 17.00 -6.09
N ASP A 301 -4.04 16.79 -4.96
CA ASP A 301 -4.01 17.69 -3.79
C ASP A 301 -3.38 16.99 -2.58
N MET A 302 -2.06 16.77 -2.68
CA MET A 302 -1.28 16.12 -1.63
C MET A 302 -1.33 16.87 -0.28
N PRO A 303 -1.26 18.22 -0.22
CA PRO A 303 -1.37 18.95 1.04
C PRO A 303 -2.67 18.68 1.79
N VAL A 304 -3.82 18.68 1.11
CA VAL A 304 -5.13 18.40 1.73
C VAL A 304 -5.23 16.95 2.18
N LEU A 305 -4.68 16.02 1.38
CA LEU A 305 -4.63 14.60 1.75
C LEU A 305 -3.80 14.38 3.02
N VAL A 306 -2.62 15.01 3.11
CA VAL A 306 -1.76 14.97 4.30
C VAL A 306 -2.45 15.58 5.51
N ASP A 307 -3.04 16.78 5.40
CA ASP A 307 -3.73 17.44 6.51
C ASP A 307 -4.88 16.60 7.06
N THR A 308 -5.70 16.05 6.16
CA THR A 308 -6.83 15.19 6.52
C THR A 308 -6.34 13.91 7.19
N TYR A 309 -5.33 13.26 6.63
CA TYR A 309 -4.71 12.06 7.20
C TYR A 309 -4.13 12.33 8.60
N GLU A 310 -3.30 13.37 8.76
CA GLU A 310 -2.65 13.68 10.04
C GLU A 310 -3.67 14.03 11.12
N ARG A 311 -4.74 14.76 10.78
CA ARG A 311 -5.80 15.11 11.73
C ARG A 311 -6.57 13.87 12.20
N LEU A 312 -6.98 13.00 11.27
CA LEU A 312 -7.83 11.85 11.59
C LEU A 312 -7.06 10.72 12.28
N THR A 313 -5.83 10.46 11.83
CA THR A 313 -4.99 9.39 12.40
C THR A 313 -4.20 9.84 13.61
N ARG A 314 -3.96 11.16 13.74
CA ARG A 314 -3.04 11.77 14.73
C ARG A 314 -1.59 11.32 14.52
N MET A 315 -1.29 10.70 13.38
CA MET A 315 0.06 10.39 12.92
C MET A 315 0.62 11.58 12.15
N GLN A 316 1.94 11.59 11.93
CA GLN A 316 2.61 12.62 11.16
C GLN A 316 3.22 12.03 9.90
N VAL A 317 3.04 12.72 8.78
CA VAL A 317 3.77 12.45 7.55
C VAL A 317 5.18 13.01 7.70
N GLY A 318 6.17 12.13 7.58
CA GLY A 318 7.56 12.51 7.72
C GLY A 318 7.95 13.61 6.74
N TYR A 319 8.83 14.53 7.16
CA TYR A 319 9.27 15.65 6.32
C TYR A 319 9.93 15.22 5.02
N ARG A 320 10.41 13.98 4.96
CA ARG A 320 11.05 13.35 3.81
C ARG A 320 10.26 12.16 3.24
N GLN A 321 9.00 12.00 3.63
CA GLN A 321 8.12 11.00 3.02
C GLN A 321 8.05 11.27 1.51
N PRO A 322 8.35 10.31 0.63
CA PRO A 322 8.33 10.54 -0.81
C PRO A 322 7.03 11.22 -1.27
N TYR A 323 7.15 12.21 -2.16
CA TYR A 323 6.07 13.03 -2.75
C TYR A 323 5.29 13.94 -1.78
N ALA A 324 5.01 13.49 -0.54
CA ALA A 324 4.16 14.19 0.41
C ALA A 324 4.92 15.05 1.43
N GLY A 325 6.18 14.68 1.74
CA GLY A 325 6.95 15.32 2.78
C GLY A 325 7.22 16.81 2.51
N LYS A 326 7.29 17.60 3.59
CA LYS A 326 7.49 19.06 3.51
C LYS A 326 8.80 19.46 2.81
N LEU A 327 9.80 18.58 2.75
CA LEU A 327 11.13 18.87 2.22
C LEU A 327 11.45 18.17 0.89
N VAL A 328 10.52 17.41 0.30
CA VAL A 328 10.84 16.57 -0.87
C VAL A 328 11.08 17.36 -2.15
N PHE A 329 10.51 18.56 -2.27
CA PHE A 329 10.75 19.47 -3.37
C PHE A 329 11.77 20.56 -3.03
N ALA A 330 12.25 20.62 -1.78
CA ALA A 330 13.11 21.70 -1.31
C ALA A 330 14.57 21.54 -1.78
N ALA A 331 15.10 22.57 -2.43
CA ALA A 331 16.50 22.73 -2.76
C ALA A 331 17.18 23.72 -1.81
N PHE A 332 18.03 23.20 -0.91
CA PHE A 332 18.81 24.03 0.02
C PHE A 332 20.15 24.50 -0.55
N SER A 333 20.71 23.78 -1.52
CA SER A 333 21.99 24.10 -2.16
C SER A 333 21.81 25.19 -3.22
N GLY A 334 22.63 26.24 -3.15
CA GLY A 334 22.62 27.31 -4.17
C GLY A 334 22.94 26.79 -5.59
N SER A 335 23.75 25.73 -5.73
CA SER A 335 24.01 25.13 -7.04
C SER A 335 22.79 24.37 -7.59
N HIS A 336 22.02 23.72 -6.72
CA HIS A 336 20.77 23.05 -7.14
C HIS A 336 19.72 24.09 -7.53
N GLN A 337 19.60 25.17 -6.75
CA GLN A 337 18.72 26.30 -7.05
C GLN A 337 19.05 26.93 -8.41
N ASP A 338 20.33 27.18 -8.70
CA ASP A 338 20.77 27.70 -10.01
C ASP A 338 20.43 26.75 -11.17
N ALA A 339 20.60 25.43 -10.98
CA ALA A 339 20.27 24.47 -12.03
C ALA A 339 18.76 24.37 -12.26
N ILE A 340 17.95 24.40 -11.19
CA ILE A 340 16.48 24.46 -11.25
C ILE A 340 16.05 25.71 -12.01
N ALA A 341 16.60 26.88 -11.66
CA ALA A 341 16.30 28.15 -12.33
C ALA A 341 16.58 28.10 -13.84
N LYS A 342 17.75 27.60 -14.23
CA LYS A 342 18.12 27.42 -15.64
C LYS A 342 17.23 26.40 -16.35
N GLY A 343 16.87 25.31 -15.66
CA GLY A 343 15.96 24.31 -16.16
C GLY A 343 14.56 24.87 -16.43
N MET A 344 14.04 25.71 -15.53
CA MET A 344 12.72 26.35 -15.68
C MET A 344 12.72 27.29 -16.88
N LYS A 345 13.75 28.14 -17.00
CA LYS A 345 13.92 29.02 -18.16
C LYS A 345 14.03 28.24 -19.48
N TRP A 346 14.76 27.13 -19.48
CA TRP A 346 14.85 26.27 -20.66
C TRP A 346 13.51 25.62 -21.01
N LYS A 347 12.74 25.18 -20.01
CA LYS A 347 11.38 24.64 -20.18
C LYS A 347 10.47 25.70 -20.82
N GLU A 348 10.50 26.94 -20.36
CA GLU A 348 9.73 28.04 -20.94
C GLU A 348 10.13 28.35 -22.39
N GLU A 349 11.43 28.38 -22.69
CA GLU A 349 11.94 28.70 -24.04
C GLU A 349 11.73 27.57 -25.06
N LYS A 350 11.85 26.31 -24.63
CA LYS A 350 11.80 25.14 -25.52
C LYS A 350 10.45 24.44 -25.53
N ASN A 351 9.64 24.66 -24.50
CA ASN A 351 8.33 24.03 -24.30
C ASN A 351 8.36 22.52 -24.60
N PRO A 352 9.19 21.74 -23.88
CA PRO A 352 9.28 20.31 -24.10
C PRO A 352 7.94 19.63 -23.76
N ASP A 353 7.61 18.55 -24.49
CA ASP A 353 6.39 17.77 -24.23
C ASP A 353 6.45 16.98 -22.90
N LYS A 354 7.63 16.84 -22.29
CA LYS A 354 7.86 16.06 -21.06
C LYS A 354 8.53 16.88 -19.98
N TRP A 355 8.34 16.48 -18.73
CA TRP A 355 9.07 17.02 -17.59
C TRP A 355 10.57 16.70 -17.68
N THR A 356 11.43 17.72 -17.54
CA THR A 356 12.89 17.58 -17.72
C THR A 356 13.71 18.37 -16.70
N LEU A 357 13.13 18.77 -15.56
CA LEU A 357 13.81 19.67 -14.65
C LEU A 357 14.89 18.95 -13.82
N PRO A 358 16.11 19.52 -13.70
CA PRO A 358 17.11 18.97 -12.80
C PRO A 358 16.62 18.93 -11.35
N TYR A 359 16.96 17.85 -10.63
CA TYR A 359 16.71 17.62 -9.20
C TYR A 359 15.25 17.46 -8.76
N LEU A 360 14.27 17.90 -9.53
CA LEU A 360 12.85 17.67 -9.26
C LEU A 360 12.35 16.51 -10.13
N TYR A 361 12.01 15.39 -9.51
CA TYR A 361 11.63 14.18 -10.24
C TYR A 361 10.29 14.31 -10.98
N ILE A 362 9.36 15.05 -10.39
CA ILE A 362 8.06 15.42 -10.97
C ILE A 362 7.84 16.94 -10.86
N ASP A 363 6.85 17.48 -11.57
CA ASP A 363 6.41 18.86 -11.37
C ASP A 363 5.66 18.94 -10.02
N PRO A 364 6.10 19.77 -9.04
CA PRO A 364 5.39 19.91 -7.77
C PRO A 364 3.93 20.34 -7.93
N GLN A 365 3.58 21.05 -9.02
CA GLN A 365 2.21 21.49 -9.27
C GLN A 365 1.26 20.32 -9.54
N ASP A 366 1.75 19.20 -10.08
CA ASP A 366 0.95 17.99 -10.35
C ASP A 366 0.43 17.33 -9.06
N VAL A 367 0.98 17.70 -7.91
CA VAL A 367 0.56 17.23 -6.57
C VAL A 367 0.16 18.39 -5.65
N GLY A 368 -0.18 19.54 -6.22
CA GLY A 368 -0.76 20.68 -5.48
C GLY A 368 0.26 21.44 -4.64
N ARG A 369 1.56 21.36 -4.96
CA ARG A 369 2.65 22.07 -4.27
C ARG A 369 3.12 23.28 -5.08
N GLU A 370 3.72 24.26 -4.39
CA GLU A 370 4.12 25.53 -4.99
C GLU A 370 5.65 25.72 -5.03
N TYR A 371 6.18 26.22 -6.16
CA TYR A 371 7.61 26.47 -6.33
C TYR A 371 8.19 27.46 -5.32
N ASP A 372 7.55 28.61 -5.12
CA ASP A 372 8.09 29.71 -4.31
C ASP A 372 8.12 29.43 -2.80
N GLY A 373 7.25 28.53 -2.32
CA GLY A 373 7.14 28.17 -0.90
C GLY A 373 7.78 26.82 -0.55
N ASP A 374 7.72 25.85 -1.47
CA ASP A 374 8.15 24.48 -1.21
C ASP A 374 9.51 24.14 -1.82
N VAL A 375 9.90 24.77 -2.92
CA VAL A 375 11.16 24.44 -3.62
C VAL A 375 12.33 25.28 -3.13
N ILE A 376 12.11 26.56 -2.85
CA ILE A 376 13.21 27.50 -2.54
C ILE A 376 13.21 27.83 -1.06
N ARG A 377 14.22 27.32 -0.36
CA ARG A 377 14.43 27.55 1.07
C ARG A 377 15.78 28.23 1.26
N ILE A 378 15.78 29.42 1.86
CA ILE A 378 17.02 30.09 2.27
C ILE A 378 17.44 29.57 3.64
N ASN A 379 18.66 29.03 3.73
CA ASN A 379 19.37 28.80 4.98
C ASN A 379 20.86 29.14 4.82
N SER A 380 21.65 28.90 5.86
CA SER A 380 23.10 29.17 5.86
C SER A 380 23.89 28.41 4.78
N GLN A 381 23.31 27.41 4.12
CA GLN A 381 23.91 26.64 3.03
C GLN A 381 23.44 27.06 1.64
N SER A 382 22.38 27.88 1.52
CA SER A 382 21.87 28.37 0.23
C SER A 382 22.83 29.30 -0.48
N GLY A 383 23.83 29.80 0.25
CA GLY A 383 24.79 30.75 -0.26
C GLY A 383 24.10 32.00 -0.79
N LYS A 384 24.86 32.83 -1.50
CA LYS A 384 24.42 34.14 -1.98
C LYS A 384 23.56 34.07 -3.26
N GLY A 385 23.37 32.87 -3.81
CA GLY A 385 22.59 32.62 -5.03
C GLY A 385 21.07 32.60 -4.80
N GLY A 386 20.61 32.05 -3.67
CA GLY A 386 19.17 31.93 -3.37
C GLY A 386 18.46 33.26 -3.18
N VAL A 387 19.16 34.28 -2.67
CA VAL A 387 18.62 35.64 -2.49
C VAL A 387 18.44 36.33 -3.84
N GLY A 388 19.37 36.16 -4.77
CA GLY A 388 19.25 36.67 -6.15
C GLY A 388 18.03 36.14 -6.89
N PHE A 389 17.75 34.84 -6.74
CA PHE A 389 16.61 34.20 -7.38
C PHE A 389 15.26 34.74 -6.88
N ILE A 390 15.09 34.92 -5.56
CA ILE A 390 13.83 35.44 -5.00
C ILE A 390 13.58 36.89 -5.45
N MET A 391 14.64 37.71 -5.50
CA MET A 391 14.52 39.10 -5.97
C MET A 391 14.07 39.16 -7.43
N GLU A 392 14.56 38.25 -8.26
CA GLU A 392 14.19 38.15 -9.67
C GLU A 392 12.75 37.65 -9.85
N GLN A 393 12.37 36.54 -9.20
CA GLN A 393 11.05 35.93 -9.39
C GLN A 393 9.91 36.69 -8.69
N LYS A 394 10.07 37.10 -7.44
CA LYS A 394 8.99 37.78 -6.69
C LYS A 394 8.88 39.27 -6.95
N TYR A 395 10.00 39.90 -7.27
CA TYR A 395 10.06 41.37 -7.33
C TYR A 395 10.48 41.88 -8.71
N GLY A 396 10.81 41.00 -9.67
CA GLY A 396 11.26 41.39 -11.00
C GLY A 396 12.63 42.07 -11.01
N ILE A 397 13.42 41.92 -9.95
CA ILE A 397 14.70 42.60 -9.76
C ILE A 397 15.82 41.63 -10.14
N ASP A 398 16.33 41.76 -11.36
CA ASP A 398 17.61 41.11 -11.73
C ASP A 398 18.76 41.83 -11.03
N MET A 399 19.19 41.28 -9.90
CA MET A 399 20.30 41.85 -9.14
C MET A 399 21.63 41.70 -9.91
N PRO A 400 22.43 42.77 -10.09
CA PRO A 400 23.76 42.66 -10.66
C PRO A 400 24.64 41.70 -9.84
N LYS A 401 25.42 40.83 -10.52
CA LYS A 401 26.24 39.79 -9.86
C LYS A 401 27.09 40.30 -8.69
N LYS A 402 27.63 41.53 -8.78
CA LYS A 402 28.42 42.14 -7.70
C LYS A 402 27.58 42.50 -6.46
N MET A 403 26.32 42.90 -6.62
CA MET A 403 25.43 43.22 -5.48
C MET A 403 24.91 41.96 -4.78
N ARG A 404 24.84 40.84 -5.49
CA ARG A 404 24.48 39.55 -4.88
C ARG A 404 25.50 39.13 -3.80
N GLU A 405 26.74 39.61 -3.88
CA GLU A 405 27.78 39.30 -2.89
C GLU A 405 27.61 40.00 -1.54
N ASP A 406 26.95 41.16 -1.51
CA ASP A 406 26.79 42.01 -0.32
C ASP A 406 25.37 41.94 0.30
N PHE A 407 24.45 41.22 -0.35
CA PHE A 407 23.05 41.13 0.05
C PHE A 407 22.76 39.74 0.63
N GLY A 408 22.91 39.59 1.95
CA GLY A 408 22.70 38.33 2.69
C GLY A 408 22.72 38.52 4.19
#